data_AF-A0A1C1CGW5-F1
#
_entry.id   AF-A0A1C1CGW5-F1
#
_cell.length_a   1.000
_cell.length_b   1.000
_cell.length_c   1.000
_cell.angle_alpha   90.00
_cell.angle_beta   90.00
_cell.angle_gamma   90.00
#
_symmetry.space_group_name_H-M   'P 1'
#
loop_
_entity.id
_entity.type
_entity.pdbx_description
1 polymer ?
#
loop_
_entity_poly.entity_id
_entity_poly.type
_entity_poly.pdbx_seq_one_letter_code
_entity_poly.pdbx_strand_id
1 'polypeptide(L)'
;MHEATKAFRNAGPDASKTFIFTGNALNTATLPQMLIFGLGKVGPSYAIKYVVEQNAYKDDGINSAIIIDYNADCIVRLLESRFYYADERTIEGAPAYRNISGEAHAEEYLKIADRKDQGPWWYTFVKGTGYKDFEGKVKL
;
A
#
# COMPACT_ATOMS: atom_id res chain seq x y z
N MET A 1 7.76 4.32 7.43
CA MET A 1 6.60 5.19 7.15
C MET A 1 6.90 6.64 7.48
N HIS A 2 7.31 7.00 8.71
CA HIS A 2 7.70 8.38 9.09
C HIS A 2 8.59 9.10 8.06
N GLU A 3 9.71 8.48 7.65
CA GLU A 3 10.62 9.08 6.65
C GLU A 3 10.01 9.16 5.25
N ALA A 4 9.15 8.22 4.87
CA ALA A 4 8.42 8.29 3.60
C ALA A 4 7.44 9.47 3.61
N THR A 5 6.70 9.68 4.70
CA THR A 5 5.81 10.83 4.87
C THR A 5 6.57 12.15 4.79
N LYS A 6 7.76 12.25 5.40
CA LYS A 6 8.62 13.43 5.26
C LYS A 6 9.01 13.68 3.79
N ALA A 7 9.38 12.63 3.06
CA ALA A 7 9.71 12.75 1.64
C ALA A 7 8.49 13.21 0.81
N PHE A 8 7.30 12.65 1.08
CA PHE A 8 6.07 13.03 0.37
C PHE A 8 5.65 14.48 0.57
N ARG A 9 5.93 15.06 1.74
CA ARG A 9 5.68 16.49 2.02
C ARG A 9 6.55 17.43 1.16
N ASN A 10 7.73 16.96 0.75
CA ASN A 10 8.66 17.69 -0.11
C ASN A 10 8.56 17.28 -1.59
N ALA A 11 7.69 16.34 -1.93
CA ALA A 11 7.54 15.87 -3.30
C ALA A 11 6.71 16.86 -4.13
N GLY A 12 7.02 16.97 -5.42
CA GLY A 12 6.27 17.83 -6.35
C GLY A 12 4.79 17.45 -6.47
N PRO A 13 3.95 18.33 -7.07
CA PRO A 13 2.52 18.07 -7.23
C PRO A 13 2.23 16.79 -8.03
N ASP A 14 3.03 16.51 -9.05
CA ASP A 14 2.87 15.35 -9.94
C ASP A 14 3.52 14.05 -9.42
N ALA A 15 4.30 14.13 -8.34
CA ALA A 15 4.98 12.97 -7.79
C ALA A 15 3.99 12.01 -7.11
N SER A 16 4.12 10.72 -7.39
CA SER A 16 3.37 9.69 -6.68
C SER A 16 3.80 9.63 -5.22
N LYS A 17 2.84 9.70 -4.30
CA LYS A 17 3.03 9.67 -2.84
C LYS A 17 2.62 8.31 -2.30
N THR A 18 3.03 7.25 -2.99
CA THR A 18 2.68 5.87 -2.66
C THR A 18 3.86 5.17 -1.99
N PHE A 19 3.64 4.65 -0.80
CA PHE A 19 4.54 3.74 -0.10
C PHE A 19 4.04 2.30 -0.25
N ILE A 20 4.90 1.41 -0.77
CA ILE A 20 4.58 0.00 -0.96
C ILE A 20 5.56 -0.83 -0.13
N PHE A 21 5.02 -1.74 0.67
CA PHE A 21 5.78 -2.77 1.36
C PHE A 21 5.45 -4.14 0.77
N THR A 22 6.45 -4.82 0.23
CA THR A 22 6.27 -6.14 -0.39
C THR A 22 6.13 -7.24 0.67
N GLY A 23 4.99 -7.92 0.63
CA GLY A 23 4.61 -9.05 1.46
C GLY A 23 4.58 -10.38 0.70
N ASN A 24 4.27 -11.45 1.45
CA ASN A 24 4.19 -12.83 0.95
C ASN A 24 3.31 -13.70 1.88
N ALA A 25 2.16 -13.18 2.29
CA ALA A 25 1.21 -13.74 3.27
C ALA A 25 1.71 -13.92 4.72
N LEU A 26 3.01 -13.80 4.99
CA LEU A 26 3.59 -13.97 6.34
C LEU A 26 3.21 -12.88 7.36
N ASN A 27 2.41 -11.89 6.97
CA ASN A 27 1.72 -10.99 7.88
C ASN A 27 0.57 -11.67 8.64
N THR A 28 0.05 -12.79 8.13
CA THR A 28 -1.07 -13.54 8.74
C THR A 28 -0.82 -15.04 8.81
N ALA A 29 0.01 -15.59 7.92
CA ALA A 29 0.41 -16.99 7.93
C ALA A 29 1.67 -17.23 8.77
N THR A 30 1.68 -18.36 9.48
CA THR A 30 2.88 -18.90 10.14
C THR A 30 3.31 -20.16 9.40
N LEU A 31 4.61 -20.25 9.09
CA LEU A 31 5.20 -21.36 8.37
C LEU A 31 6.46 -21.86 9.10
N PRO A 32 6.74 -23.18 9.08
CA PRO A 32 7.99 -23.73 9.60
C PRO A 32 9.21 -23.01 9.03
N GLN A 33 10.22 -22.76 9.87
CA GLN A 33 11.47 -22.06 9.51
C GLN A 33 11.32 -20.61 9.01
N MET A 34 10.11 -20.05 9.00
CA MET A 34 9.86 -18.68 8.51
C MET A 34 9.67 -17.63 9.63
N LEU A 35 10.03 -17.95 10.88
CA LEU A 35 9.79 -17.08 12.04
C LEU A 35 10.35 -15.66 11.84
N ILE A 36 11.65 -15.54 11.50
CA ILE A 36 12.30 -14.23 11.33
C ILE A 36 11.67 -13.42 10.19
N PHE A 37 11.27 -14.10 9.11
CA PHE A 37 10.56 -13.44 8.02
C PHE A 37 9.17 -12.96 8.46
N GLY A 38 8.41 -13.79 9.16
CA GLY A 38 7.10 -13.42 9.73
C GLY A 38 7.19 -12.19 10.63
N LEU A 39 8.13 -12.18 11.59
CA LEU A 39 8.37 -11.04 12.47
C LEU A 39 8.66 -9.74 11.68
N GLY A 40 9.42 -9.83 10.58
CA GLY A 40 9.71 -8.70 9.70
C GLY A 40 8.53 -8.22 8.85
N LYS A 41 7.49 -9.03 8.66
CA LYS A 41 6.31 -8.67 7.84
C LYS A 41 5.13 -8.15 8.68
N VAL A 42 4.94 -8.67 9.89
CA VAL A 42 3.80 -8.30 10.76
C VAL A 42 3.84 -6.85 11.24
N GLY A 43 5.02 -6.34 11.60
CA GLY A 43 5.17 -4.96 12.09
C GLY A 43 4.78 -3.92 11.03
N PRO A 44 5.39 -3.95 9.84
CA PRO A 44 5.00 -3.09 8.73
C PRO A 44 3.55 -3.28 8.30
N SER A 45 3.02 -4.51 8.23
CA SER A 45 1.61 -4.73 7.87
C SER A 45 0.64 -4.11 8.87
N TYR A 46 0.92 -4.26 10.17
CA TYR A 46 0.10 -3.64 11.22
C TYR A 46 0.12 -2.12 11.09
N ALA A 47 1.31 -1.56 10.91
CA ALA A 47 1.48 -0.13 10.84
C ALA A 47 0.79 0.46 9.60
N ILE A 48 0.88 -0.19 8.44
CA ILE A 48 0.15 0.20 7.21
C ILE A 48 -1.36 0.09 7.41
N LYS A 49 -1.84 -1.03 7.95
CA LYS A 49 -3.27 -1.22 8.25
C LYS A 49 -3.78 -0.09 9.15
N TYR A 50 -3.06 0.18 10.23
CA TYR A 50 -3.42 1.24 11.18
C TYR A 50 -3.50 2.61 10.51
N VAL A 51 -2.49 3.02 9.76
CA VAL A 51 -2.50 4.36 9.14
C VAL A 51 -3.60 4.53 8.11
N VAL A 52 -3.97 3.46 7.39
CA VAL A 52 -5.08 3.49 6.43
C VAL A 52 -6.44 3.48 7.13
N GLU A 53 -6.67 2.56 8.05
CA GLU A 53 -7.96 2.41 8.73
C GLU A 53 -8.28 3.58 9.66
N GLN A 54 -7.27 4.14 10.33
CA GLN A 54 -7.42 5.32 11.18
C GLN A 54 -7.35 6.62 10.39
N ASN A 55 -7.06 6.54 9.08
CA ASN A 55 -6.79 7.69 8.24
C ASN A 55 -5.75 8.63 8.88
N ALA A 56 -4.67 8.07 9.42
CA ALA A 56 -3.74 8.77 10.30
C ALA A 56 -3.01 9.94 9.63
N TYR A 57 -2.98 9.98 8.29
CA TYR A 57 -2.38 11.05 7.49
C TYR A 57 -3.39 11.99 6.84
N LYS A 58 -4.69 11.81 7.09
CA LYS A 58 -5.75 12.72 6.59
C LYS A 58 -5.54 14.15 7.09
N ASP A 59 -5.11 14.26 8.34
CA ASP A 59 -5.01 15.51 9.08
C ASP A 59 -3.62 16.16 8.99
N ASP A 60 -2.72 15.67 8.12
CA ASP A 60 -1.50 16.40 7.72
C ASP A 60 -1.81 17.67 6.88
N GLY A 61 -3.01 18.23 7.05
CA GLY A 61 -3.41 19.58 6.65
C GLY A 61 -4.34 19.63 5.46
N ILE A 62 -4.94 18.50 5.07
CA ILE A 62 -5.54 18.38 3.75
C ILE A 62 -6.76 17.45 3.75
N ASN A 63 -7.81 17.91 4.42
CA ASN A 63 -9.16 17.45 4.20
C ASN A 63 -9.91 18.57 3.51
N SER A 64 -10.42 18.32 2.30
CA SER A 64 -11.34 19.22 1.60
C SER A 64 -10.88 20.69 1.53
N ALA A 65 -9.94 21.01 0.64
CA ALA A 65 -9.79 22.37 0.17
C ALA A 65 -10.98 22.71 -0.76
N ILE A 66 -12.12 23.12 -0.18
CA ILE A 66 -13.08 23.97 -0.91
C ILE A 66 -12.43 25.35 -0.97
N ILE A 67 -12.02 25.77 -2.15
CA ILE A 67 -11.38 27.08 -2.34
C ILE A 67 -12.10 27.78 -3.46
N ILE A 68 -13.10 28.52 -3.00
CA ILE A 68 -13.66 29.69 -3.65
C ILE A 68 -12.76 30.86 -3.29
N ASP A 69 -11.62 30.98 -3.99
CA ASP A 69 -11.06 32.29 -4.27
C ASP A 69 -10.32 32.26 -5.61
N TYR A 70 -10.65 33.22 -6.48
CA TYR A 70 -10.22 33.28 -7.88
C TYR A 70 -8.84 33.94 -8.04
N ASN A 71 -8.20 34.36 -6.93
CA ASN A 71 -6.95 35.13 -6.94
C ASN A 71 -5.97 34.70 -5.83
N ALA A 72 -5.37 33.50 -5.91
CA ALA A 72 -3.98 33.25 -5.51
C ALA A 72 -3.59 31.78 -5.74
N ASP A 73 -2.45 31.61 -6.39
CA ASP A 73 -1.87 30.43 -7.02
C ASP A 73 -1.37 29.32 -6.06
N CYS A 74 -1.92 29.19 -4.85
CA CYS A 74 -1.29 28.35 -3.81
C CYS A 74 -2.29 27.64 -2.91
N ILE A 75 -3.33 27.03 -3.47
CA ILE A 75 -4.09 26.08 -2.66
C ILE A 75 -4.55 24.82 -3.42
N VAL A 76 -3.56 24.00 -3.79
CA VAL A 76 -3.73 22.55 -4.01
C VAL A 76 -3.01 21.83 -2.88
N ARG A 77 -3.66 21.86 -1.73
CA ARG A 77 -3.39 20.89 -0.68
C ARG A 77 -4.24 19.66 -1.06
N LEU A 78 -3.62 18.59 -1.58
CA LEU A 78 -4.09 17.19 -1.62
C LEU A 78 -2.87 16.27 -1.46
N LEU A 79 -2.42 16.00 -0.22
CA LEU A 79 -1.34 15.03 0.06
C LEU A 79 -1.92 13.79 0.73
N GLU A 80 -2.82 13.09 0.02
CA GLU A 80 -3.15 11.73 0.41
C GLU A 80 -1.97 10.82 0.05
N SER A 81 -1.02 10.72 0.97
CA SER A 81 0.01 9.68 0.92
C SER A 81 -0.70 8.33 1.03
N ARG A 82 -0.37 7.40 0.14
CA ARG A 82 -1.02 6.09 0.09
C ARG A 82 -0.08 5.00 0.57
N PHE A 83 -0.57 4.07 1.36
CA PHE A 83 0.24 3.02 1.98
C PHE A 83 -0.33 1.64 1.69
N TYR A 84 0.51 0.74 1.16
CA TYR A 84 0.08 -0.59 0.74
C TYR A 84 1.02 -1.67 1.26
N TYR A 85 0.44 -2.76 1.76
CA TYR A 85 1.10 -4.06 1.90
C TYR A 85 0.72 -4.89 0.68
N ALA A 86 1.64 -5.05 -0.27
CA ALA A 86 1.37 -5.72 -1.53
C ALA A 86 1.81 -7.19 -1.46
N ASP A 87 0.92 -8.12 -1.77
CA ASP A 87 1.08 -9.55 -1.47
C ASP A 87 0.71 -10.41 -2.68
N GLU A 88 1.70 -11.05 -3.31
CA GLU A 88 1.48 -11.95 -4.44
C GLU A 88 1.01 -13.32 -3.95
N ARG A 89 -0.11 -13.78 -4.53
CA ARG A 89 -0.81 -15.01 -4.13
C ARG A 89 -1.15 -15.87 -5.35
N THR A 90 -1.37 -17.16 -5.10
CA THR A 90 -1.98 -18.06 -6.10
C THR A 90 -3.48 -17.76 -6.23
N ILE A 91 -4.14 -18.28 -7.28
CA ILE A 91 -5.56 -18.03 -7.49
C ILE A 91 -6.45 -18.61 -6.36
N GLU A 92 -5.95 -19.62 -5.65
CA GLU A 92 -6.57 -20.23 -4.47
C GLU A 92 -6.24 -19.49 -3.17
N GLY A 93 -5.44 -18.44 -3.22
CA GLY A 93 -5.01 -17.67 -2.06
C GLY A 93 -3.87 -18.31 -1.28
N ALA A 94 -2.99 -19.11 -1.90
CA ALA A 94 -1.74 -19.53 -1.26
C ALA A 94 -0.63 -18.50 -1.47
N PRO A 95 0.45 -18.49 -0.67
CA PRO A 95 1.63 -17.67 -0.95
C PRO A 95 2.24 -18.04 -2.32
N ALA A 96 2.84 -17.07 -3.02
CA ALA A 96 3.57 -17.36 -4.27
C ALA A 96 4.84 -18.24 -4.05
N TYR A 97 5.36 -18.30 -2.82
CA TYR A 97 6.59 -19.03 -2.47
C TYR A 97 7.77 -18.68 -3.39
N ARG A 98 8.24 -19.66 -4.19
CA ARG A 98 9.34 -19.49 -5.14
C ARG A 98 8.87 -19.08 -6.54
N ASN A 99 7.56 -19.05 -6.78
CA ASN A 99 6.95 -18.68 -8.07
C ASN A 99 6.63 -17.18 -8.14
N ILE A 100 7.34 -16.35 -7.37
CA ILE A 100 7.19 -14.89 -7.41
C ILE A 100 7.53 -14.34 -8.80
N SER A 101 6.80 -13.33 -9.26
CA SER A 101 6.97 -12.77 -10.61
C SER A 101 7.28 -11.28 -10.59
N GLY A 102 8.51 -10.91 -10.94
CA GLY A 102 8.93 -9.51 -11.01
C GLY A 102 8.06 -8.66 -11.95
N GLU A 103 7.63 -9.24 -13.08
CA GLU A 103 6.75 -8.56 -14.05
C GLU A 103 5.37 -8.27 -13.45
N ALA A 104 4.78 -9.22 -12.73
CA ALA A 104 3.50 -9.01 -12.06
C ALA A 104 3.58 -7.94 -10.98
N HIS A 105 4.69 -7.90 -10.21
CA HIS A 105 4.92 -6.85 -9.23
C HIS A 105 5.05 -5.48 -9.91
N ALA A 106 5.81 -5.38 -11.01
CA ALA A 106 5.96 -4.13 -11.74
C ALA A 106 4.62 -3.61 -12.28
N GLU A 107 3.81 -4.49 -12.87
CA GLU A 107 2.48 -4.15 -13.38
C GLU A 107 1.55 -3.65 -12.26
N GLU A 108 1.45 -4.39 -11.16
CA GLU A 108 0.58 -4.03 -10.06
C GLU A 108 1.08 -2.80 -9.29
N TYR A 109 2.39 -2.65 -9.11
CA TYR A 109 2.93 -1.50 -8.38
C TYR A 109 2.74 -0.21 -9.17
N LEU A 110 2.81 -0.26 -10.50
CA LEU A 110 2.48 0.88 -11.34
C LEU A 110 0.99 1.25 -11.20
N LYS A 111 0.08 0.27 -11.25
CA LYS A 111 -1.36 0.51 -11.02
C LYS A 111 -1.60 1.20 -9.68
N ILE A 112 -0.98 0.70 -8.61
CA ILE A 112 -1.10 1.25 -7.25
C ILE A 112 -0.48 2.67 -7.15
N ALA A 113 0.65 2.91 -7.82
CA ALA A 113 1.31 4.20 -7.85
C ALA A 113 0.46 5.28 -8.56
N ASP A 114 -0.27 4.90 -9.61
CA ASP A 114 -1.10 5.79 -10.43
C ASP A 114 -2.46 6.14 -9.80
N ARG A 115 -2.92 5.34 -8.81
CA ARG A 115 -4.17 5.61 -8.10
C ARG A 115 -4.18 7.02 -7.50
N LYS A 116 -5.35 7.66 -7.54
CA LYS A 116 -5.58 8.94 -6.86
C LYS A 116 -6.13 8.75 -5.45
N ASP A 117 -6.71 7.59 -5.17
CA ASP A 117 -7.26 7.19 -3.88
C ASP A 117 -6.45 6.05 -3.23
N GLN A 118 -6.59 5.86 -1.93
CA GLN A 118 -5.84 4.86 -1.14
C GLN A 118 -6.16 3.40 -1.49
N GLY A 119 -7.31 3.05 -2.08
CA GLY A 119 -7.64 1.64 -2.32
C GLY A 119 -7.52 0.73 -1.07
N PRO A 120 -7.35 -0.60 -1.25
CA PRO A 120 -7.20 -1.54 -0.14
C PRO A 120 -5.78 -1.51 0.43
N TRP A 121 -5.64 -1.36 1.75
CA TRP A 121 -4.32 -1.36 2.42
C TRP A 121 -3.58 -2.68 2.22
N TRP A 122 -4.30 -3.80 2.23
CA TRP A 122 -3.77 -5.12 1.91
C TRP A 122 -4.08 -5.40 0.43
N TYR A 123 -3.10 -5.11 -0.41
CA TYR A 123 -3.21 -5.31 -1.84
C TYR A 123 -2.75 -6.73 -2.19
N THR A 124 -3.65 -7.69 -2.09
CA THR A 124 -3.40 -9.05 -2.58
C THR A 124 -3.64 -9.11 -4.09
N PHE A 125 -2.72 -9.74 -4.81
CA PHE A 125 -2.84 -9.89 -6.26
C PHE A 125 -2.38 -11.26 -6.73
N VAL A 126 -2.88 -11.66 -7.89
CA VAL A 126 -2.51 -12.91 -8.56
C VAL A 126 -1.93 -12.56 -9.91
N LYS A 127 -0.75 -13.11 -10.25
CA LYS A 127 -0.12 -12.94 -11.56
C LYS A 127 -1.13 -13.19 -12.69
N GLY A 128 -1.21 -12.23 -13.63
CA GLY A 128 -2.11 -12.31 -14.79
C GLY A 128 -3.60 -12.08 -14.49
N THR A 129 -3.97 -11.88 -13.22
CA THR A 129 -5.35 -11.52 -12.81
C THR A 129 -5.41 -10.10 -12.24
N GLY A 130 -4.34 -9.66 -11.56
CA GLY A 130 -4.29 -8.40 -10.83
C GLY A 130 -4.86 -8.52 -9.41
N TYR A 131 -5.36 -7.42 -8.86
CA TYR A 131 -5.96 -7.37 -7.52
C TYR A 131 -7.05 -8.44 -7.33
N LYS A 132 -6.96 -9.17 -6.21
CA LYS A 132 -7.97 -10.12 -5.76
C LYS A 132 -8.05 -10.09 -4.25
N ASP A 133 -9.22 -9.78 -3.71
CA ASP A 133 -9.46 -9.89 -2.28
C ASP A 133 -9.66 -11.36 -1.88
N PHE A 134 -8.95 -11.79 -0.84
CA PHE A 134 -9.08 -13.12 -0.24
C PHE A 134 -9.77 -13.07 1.12
N GLU A 135 -10.44 -11.97 1.46
CA GLU A 135 -11.18 -11.75 2.72
C GLU A 135 -10.29 -11.96 3.96
N GLY A 136 -9.03 -11.56 3.84
CA GLY A 136 -8.01 -11.75 4.87
C GLY A 136 -7.59 -13.21 5.12
N LYS A 137 -8.01 -14.16 4.27
CA LYS A 137 -7.68 -15.58 4.40
C LYS A 137 -6.36 -15.92 3.70
N VAL A 138 -5.65 -16.90 4.26
CA VAL A 138 -4.49 -17.53 3.62
C VAL A 138 -4.72 -19.02 3.54
N LYS A 139 -4.61 -19.57 2.33
CA LYS A 139 -4.57 -21.01 2.10
C LYS A 139 -3.12 -21.48 2.27
N LEU A 140 -2.90 -22.44 3.14
CA LEU A 140 -1.58 -23.04 3.39
C LEU A 140 -1.50 -24.44 2.81
#